data_AF-X1DKK2-F1
#
_entry.id   AF-X1DKK2-F1
#
_cell.length_a   1.000
_cell.length_b   1.000
_cell.length_c   1.000
_cell.angle_alpha   90.00
_cell.angle_beta   90.00
_cell.angle_gamma   90.00
#
_symmetry.space_group_name_H-M   'P 1'
#
loop_
_entity.id
_entity.type
_entity.pdbx_description
1 polymer ?
#
loop_
_entity_poly.entity_id
_entity_poly.type
_entity_poly.pdbx_seq_one_letter_code
_entity_poly.pdbx_strand_id
1 'polypeptide(L)' 'MILEARNIKAGYGGVEILHGISMGVDKAEIISIIGPNGAGKSTLMKTILG' A
#
# COMPACT_ATOMS: atom_id res chain seq x y z
N MET A 1 16.01 -0.37 -6.57
CA MET A 1 14.61 -0.62 -6.18
C MET A 1 14.39 -2.11 -5.94
N ILE A 2 13.95 -2.47 -4.73
CA ILE A 2 13.64 -3.86 -4.33
C ILE A 2 12.12 -4.11 -4.31
N LEU A 3 11.32 -3.06 -4.14
CA LEU A 3 9.86 -3.08 -4.24
C LEU A 3 9.39 -1.90 -5.08
N GLU A 4 8.47 -2.16 -6.00
CA GLU A 4 7.79 -1.13 -6.77
C GLU A 4 6.29 -1.44 -6.84
N ALA A 5 5.47 -0.45 -6.47
CA ALA A 5 4.03 -0.50 -6.54
C ALA A 5 3.55 0.71 -7.36
N ARG A 6 2.77 0.46 -8.42
CA ARG A 6 2.29 1.51 -9.33
C ARG A 6 0.77 1.49 -9.40
N ASN A 7 0.15 2.62 -9.10
CA ASN A 7 -1.30 2.85 -9.21
C ASN A 7 -2.16 1.73 -8.58
N ILE A 8 -1.77 1.28 -7.38
CA ILE A 8 -2.46 0.20 -6.68
C ILE A 8 -3.84 0.66 -6.25
N LYS A 9 -4.84 -0.10 -6.70
CA LYS A 9 -6.25 0.00 -6.29
C LYS A 9 -6.68 -1.33 -5.71
N ALA A 10 -7.21 -1.30 -4.49
CA ALA A 10 -7.60 -2.51 -3.79
C ALA A 10 -8.61 -2.21 -2.68
N GLY A 11 -9.33 -3.24 -2.26
CA GLY A 11 -10.38 -3.12 -1.26
C GLY A 11 -11.07 -4.46 -1.01
N TYR A 12 -12.14 -4.44 -0.22
CA TYR A 12 -12.87 -5.64 0.19
C TYR A 12 -14.36 -5.45 -0.04
N GLY A 13 -15.07 -6.54 -0.38
CA GLY A 13 -16.53 -6.53 -0.46
C GLY A 13 -17.12 -5.49 -1.43
N GLY A 14 -16.39 -5.17 -2.51
CA GLY A 14 -16.82 -4.16 -3.49
C GLY A 14 -16.53 -2.71 -3.09
N VAL A 15 -15.97 -2.46 -1.91
CA VAL A 15 -15.53 -1.13 -1.47
C VAL A 15 -14.05 -0.96 -1.80
N GLU A 16 -13.72 0.02 -2.65
CA GLU A 16 -12.33 0.43 -2.89
C GLU A 16 -11.79 1.18 -1.67
N ILE A 17 -10.64 0.75 -1.16
CA ILE A 17 -9.96 1.34 0.02
C ILE A 17 -8.68 2.06 -0.40
N LEU A 18 -7.96 1.53 -1.39
CA LEU A 18 -6.80 2.18 -1.99
C LEU A 18 -7.21 2.76 -3.34
N HIS A 19 -6.96 4.06 -3.52
CA HIS A 19 -7.48 4.82 -4.67
C HIS A 19 -6.40 5.17 -5.72
N GLY A 20 -5.35 4.34 -5.85
CA GLY A 20 -4.25 4.58 -6.80
C GLY A 20 -2.95 4.97 -6.11
N ILE A 21 -2.46 4.14 -5.19
CA ILE A 21 -1.20 4.38 -4.47
C ILE A 21 -0.01 3.95 -5.33
N SER A 22 1.01 4.80 -5.42
CA SER A 22 2.30 4.44 -6.02
C SER A 22 3.42 4.67 -5.02
N MET A 23 4.32 3.69 -4.88
CA MET A 23 5.50 3.78 -4.01
C MET A 23 6.63 2.88 -4.52
N GLY A 24 7.85 3.24 -4.15
CA GLY A 24 9.03 2.41 -4.34
C GLY A 24 9.79 2.28 -3.02
N VAL A 25 10.50 1.17 -2.85
CA VAL A 25 11.45 0.98 -1.77
C VAL A 25 12.77 0.51 -2.37
N ASP A 26 13.85 1.18 -1.99
CA ASP A 26 15.19 0.83 -2.40
C ASP A 26 15.86 -0.15 -1.43
N LYS A 27 17.00 -0.71 -1.87
CA LYS A 27 17.75 -1.65 -1.03
C LYS A 27 18.25 -0.91 0.21
N ALA A 28 18.05 -1.53 1.37
CA ALA A 28 18.40 -0.98 2.69
C ALA A 28 17.60 0.26 3.13
N GLU A 29 16.50 0.59 2.43
CA GLU A 29 15.58 1.63 2.86
C GLU A 29 14.57 1.09 3.90
N ILE A 30 14.27 1.90 4.91
CA ILE A 30 13.24 1.62 5.93
C ILE A 30 12.12 2.64 5.76
N ILE A 31 10.93 2.16 5.41
CA ILE A 31 9.74 2.99 5.28
C ILE A 31 8.72 2.70 6.39
N SER A 32 7.92 3.69 6.75
CA SER A 32 6.79 3.54 7.66
C SER A 32 5.53 4.14 7.03
N ILE A 33 4.39 3.46 7.22
CA ILE A 33 3.08 3.91 6.74
C ILE A 33 2.29 4.41 7.95
N ILE A 34 2.00 5.71 7.99
CA ILE A 34 1.27 6.37 9.08
C ILE A 34 -0.08 6.92 8.60
N GLY A 35 -1.03 7.06 9.52
CA GLY A 35 -2.36 7.58 9.23
C GLY A 35 -3.42 7.06 10.20
N PRO A 36 -4.63 7.63 10.21
CA PRO A 36 -5.70 7.24 11.12
C PRO A 36 -6.20 5.81 10.85
N ASN A 37 -7.02 5.28 11.76
CA ASN A 37 -7.72 4.02 11.54
C ASN A 37 -8.63 4.13 10.32
N GLY A 38 -8.66 3.08 9.50
CA GLY A 38 -9.42 3.08 8.24
C GLY A 38 -8.71 3.71 7.04
N ALA A 39 -7.55 4.35 7.20
CA ALA A 39 -6.81 4.99 6.10
C ALA A 39 -6.19 4.03 5.07
N GLY A 40 -6.48 2.73 5.13
CA GLY A 40 -5.98 1.75 4.16
C GLY A 40 -4.58 1.19 4.43
N LYS A 41 -3.92 1.51 5.56
CA LYS A 41 -2.56 1.03 5.89
C LYS A 41 -2.40 -0.49 5.83
N SER A 42 -3.24 -1.23 6.56
CA SER A 42 -3.21 -2.70 6.54
C SER A 42 -3.68 -3.26 5.19
N THR A 43 -4.56 -2.55 4.48
CA THR A 43 -4.96 -2.93 3.11
C THR A 43 -3.77 -2.81 2.15
N LEU A 44 -3.00 -1.73 2.23
CA LEU A 44 -1.77 -1.53 1.43
C LEU A 44 -0.74 -2.61 1.73
N MET A 45 -0.47 -2.89 3.01
CA MET A 45 0.47 -3.95 3.41
C MET A 45 0.04 -5.32 2.87
N LYS A 46 -1.23 -5.69 3.04
CA LYS A 46 -1.76 -6.96 2.50
C LYS A 46 -1.69 -7.01 0.97
N THR A 47 -2.04 -5.90 0.30
CA THR A 47 -1.99 -5.86 -1.17
C THR A 47 -0.57 -6.04 -1.71
N ILE A 48 0.44 -5.50 -1.01
CA ILE A 48 1.85 -5.65 -1.40
C ILE A 48 2.39 -7.06 -1.09
N LEU A 49 1.97 -7.66 0.03
CA LEU A 49 2.48 -8.95 0.49
C LEU A 49 1.79 -10.16 -0.19
N GLY A 50 0.60 -9.97 -0.75
CA GLY A 50 -0.29 -11.05 -1.22
C GLY A 50 -1.13 -11.65 -0.10
#